data_AF-A0A2G8L420-F1
#
_entry.id   AF-A0A2G8L420-F1
#
_cell.length_a   1.000
_cell.length_b   1.000
_cell.length_c   1.000
_cell.angle_alpha   90.00
_cell.angle_beta   90.00
_cell.angle_gamma   90.00
#
_symmetry.space_group_name_H-M   'P 1'
#
loop_
_entity.id
_entity.type
_entity.pdbx_description
1 polymer ?
#
loop_
_entity_poly.entity_id
_entity_poly.type
_entity_poly.pdbx_seq_one_letter_code
_entity_poly.pdbx_strand_id
1 'polypeptide(L)'
;MEGMEFNAFDCGQPFLCPEQVIAHVKEHYQLSVVEIKPFDSYDGQNFYIETVNVEGKRLPYVFKVFNSALNNQTPALSATNNVMEILKQKGFPCPEVIPTVKGDLYQLQEFTKLTPSVSPGVLSGIPTANICNLKSVSEIGRVKDTFAVQLLTYIPGVTIHDLDVLPDRIFEEMGELLGRMHLILKGIKMDYGCLKEKGDNSPGHWCD
;
A
#
# COMPACT_ATOMS: atom_id res chain seq x y z
N MET A 1 13.82 19.91 -30.67
CA MET A 1 13.16 18.59 -30.75
C MET A 1 13.02 18.10 -29.33
N GLU A 2 11.77 18.04 -28.88
CA GLU A 2 11.35 17.48 -27.60
C GLU A 2 11.84 16.03 -27.47
N GLY A 3 12.48 15.72 -26.35
CA GLY A 3 12.72 14.35 -25.91
C GLY A 3 11.71 14.04 -24.82
N MET A 4 10.59 13.43 -25.20
CA MET A 4 9.68 12.74 -24.30
C MET A 4 10.45 11.66 -23.54
N GLU A 5 10.56 11.80 -22.22
CA GLU A 5 10.56 10.66 -21.30
C GLU A 5 9.55 10.95 -20.18
N PHE A 6 8.27 10.84 -20.53
CA PHE A 6 7.24 10.54 -19.53
C PHE A 6 7.41 9.06 -19.16
N ASN A 7 8.01 8.78 -18.01
CA ASN A 7 8.14 7.42 -17.49
C ASN A 7 6.76 6.80 -17.37
N ALA A 8 6.51 5.72 -18.13
CA ALA A 8 5.30 4.91 -18.02
C ALA A 8 5.10 4.30 -16.60
N PHE A 9 6.11 4.41 -15.74
CA PHE A 9 6.11 3.96 -14.33
C PHE A 9 5.39 4.91 -13.36
N ASP A 10 5.11 6.17 -13.73
CA ASP A 10 4.45 7.15 -12.83
C ASP A 10 2.93 7.24 -13.03
N CYS A 11 2.38 6.52 -14.02
CA CYS A 11 0.95 6.51 -14.30
C CYS A 11 0.19 5.90 -13.10
N GLY A 12 -0.70 6.71 -12.50
CA GLY A 12 -1.57 6.30 -11.41
C GLY A 12 -0.90 6.15 -10.03
N GLN A 13 0.38 6.52 -9.88
CA GLN A 13 1.01 6.51 -8.56
C GLN A 13 0.30 7.50 -7.62
N PRO A 14 -0.10 7.06 -6.41
CA PRO A 14 -0.74 7.93 -5.43
C PRO A 14 0.28 8.90 -4.82
N PHE A 15 -0.18 10.11 -4.54
CA PHE A 15 0.59 11.09 -3.78
C PHE A 15 -0.36 11.81 -2.81
N LEU A 16 -0.69 11.10 -1.73
CA LEU A 16 -1.50 11.58 -0.64
C LEU A 16 -0.61 12.17 0.44
N CYS A 17 -1.14 13.17 1.14
CA CYS A 17 -0.50 13.71 2.33
C CYS A 17 -1.00 13.03 3.62
N PRO A 18 -0.25 13.12 4.72
CA PRO A 18 -0.65 12.55 6.00
C PRO A 18 -2.06 12.98 6.46
N GLU A 19 -2.45 14.23 6.22
CA GLU A 19 -3.76 14.76 6.64
C GLU A 19 -4.93 14.06 5.93
N GLN A 20 -4.77 13.73 4.64
CA GLN A 20 -5.77 12.97 3.88
C GLN A 20 -5.92 11.56 4.44
N VAL A 21 -4.81 10.92 4.80
CA VAL A 21 -4.80 9.58 5.41
C VAL A 21 -5.45 9.60 6.79
N ILE A 22 -5.09 10.57 7.65
CA ILE A 22 -5.67 10.72 8.99
C ILE A 22 -7.19 10.93 8.90
N ALA A 23 -7.64 11.80 7.99
CA ALA A 23 -9.07 12.06 7.79
C ALA A 23 -9.82 10.79 7.37
N HIS A 24 -9.27 10.05 6.39
CA HIS A 24 -9.86 8.79 5.93
C HIS A 24 -9.89 7.72 7.03
N VAL A 25 -8.80 7.54 7.78
CA VAL A 25 -8.74 6.57 8.89
C VAL A 25 -9.78 6.90 9.97
N LYS A 26 -9.92 8.18 10.32
CA LYS A 26 -10.92 8.64 11.29
C LYS A 26 -12.35 8.38 10.80
N GLU A 27 -12.64 8.69 9.55
CA GLU A 27 -13.99 8.55 8.97
C GLU A 27 -14.42 7.08 8.82
N HIS A 28 -13.56 6.24 8.26
CA HIS A 28 -13.94 4.89 7.84
C HIS A 28 -13.61 3.79 8.85
N TYR A 29 -12.68 4.04 9.78
CA TYR A 29 -12.26 3.08 10.80
C TYR A 29 -12.55 3.55 12.23
N GLN A 30 -12.97 4.81 12.42
CA GLN A 30 -13.19 5.42 13.74
C GLN A 30 -11.97 5.37 14.65
N LEU A 31 -10.77 5.36 14.06
CA LEU A 31 -9.50 5.34 14.80
C LEU A 31 -8.90 6.75 14.88
N SER A 32 -8.32 7.07 16.03
CA SER A 32 -7.59 8.33 16.23
C SER A 32 -6.10 8.10 16.02
N VAL A 33 -5.57 8.64 14.93
CA VAL A 33 -4.13 8.57 14.60
C VAL A 33 -3.35 9.55 15.47
N VAL A 34 -2.31 9.05 16.14
CA VAL A 34 -1.39 9.83 16.98
C VAL A 34 0.00 10.00 16.34
N GLU A 35 0.36 9.10 15.42
CA GLU A 35 1.61 9.17 14.67
C GLU A 35 1.38 8.64 13.25
N ILE A 36 2.06 9.24 12.28
CA ILE A 36 2.03 8.82 10.88
C ILE A 36 3.40 9.05 10.25
N LYS A 37 3.88 8.04 9.51
CA LYS A 37 5.15 8.11 8.78
C LYS A 37 4.99 7.42 7.42
N PRO A 38 5.33 8.07 6.29
CA PRO A 38 5.34 7.41 5.00
C PRO A 38 6.46 6.36 4.95
N PHE A 39 6.19 5.25 4.26
CA PHE A 39 7.21 4.27 3.87
C PHE A 39 7.64 4.52 2.43
N ASP A 40 8.87 4.11 2.11
CA ASP A 40 9.31 4.03 0.73
C ASP A 40 8.47 2.97 0.01
N SER A 41 7.83 3.39 -1.06
CA SER A 41 6.96 2.56 -1.88
C SER A 41 7.22 2.84 -3.35
N TYR A 42 7.14 1.78 -4.16
CA TYR A 42 7.40 1.87 -5.59
C TYR A 42 6.15 2.37 -6.34
N ASP A 43 5.22 1.48 -6.69
CA ASP A 43 4.04 1.86 -7.49
C ASP A 43 2.87 2.45 -6.69
N GLY A 44 2.82 2.18 -5.38
CA GLY A 44 1.76 2.63 -4.47
C GLY A 44 2.27 3.65 -3.45
N GLN A 45 1.50 3.87 -2.38
CA GLN A 45 1.92 4.66 -1.22
C GLN A 45 1.51 3.97 0.07
N ASN A 46 2.49 3.74 0.95
CA ASN A 46 2.26 3.07 2.22
C ASN A 46 2.57 4.03 3.37
N PHE A 47 1.79 3.99 4.43
CA PHE A 47 2.01 4.77 5.64
C PHE A 47 2.01 3.85 6.85
N TYR A 48 3.04 3.95 7.68
CA TYR A 48 2.91 3.57 9.08
C TYR A 48 1.95 4.55 9.74
N ILE A 49 0.97 4.03 10.48
CA ILE A 49 0.14 4.83 11.36
C ILE A 49 0.11 4.18 12.75
N GLU A 50 0.15 5.00 13.78
CA GLU A 50 -0.10 4.56 15.15
C GLU A 50 -1.37 5.21 15.66
N THR A 51 -2.25 4.41 16.25
CA THR A 51 -3.52 4.89 16.82
C THR A 51 -3.57 4.61 18.30
N VAL A 52 -4.47 5.28 19.02
CA VAL A 52 -4.70 5.04 20.44
C VAL A 52 -6.12 4.51 20.63
N ASN A 53 -6.24 3.36 21.32
CA ASN A 53 -7.54 2.80 21.68
C ASN A 53 -8.14 3.52 22.91
N VAL A 54 -9.37 3.15 23.29
CA VAL A 54 -10.07 3.73 24.46
C VAL A 54 -9.35 3.51 25.80
N GLU A 55 -8.45 2.53 25.87
CA GLU A 55 -7.64 2.20 27.06
C GLU A 55 -6.31 2.97 27.08
N GLY A 56 -6.04 3.81 26.08
CA GLY A 56 -4.77 4.53 25.95
C GLY A 56 -3.63 3.70 25.34
N LYS A 57 -3.90 2.46 24.90
CA LYS A 57 -2.90 1.60 24.26
C LYS A 57 -2.66 2.04 22.82
N ARG A 58 -1.37 2.18 22.48
CA ARG A 58 -0.90 2.43 21.12
C ARG A 58 -0.97 1.17 20.28
N LEU A 59 -1.57 1.29 19.08
CA LEU A 59 -1.77 0.20 18.13
C LEU A 59 -1.24 0.62 16.76
N PRO A 60 -0.19 -0.06 16.23
CA PRO A 60 0.39 0.26 14.94
C PRO A 60 -0.33 -0.46 13.79
N TYR A 61 -0.43 0.23 12.65
CA TYR A 61 -1.02 -0.26 11.40
C TYR A 61 -0.22 0.22 10.19
N VAL A 62 -0.52 -0.38 9.04
CA VAL A 62 -0.06 0.07 7.73
C VAL A 62 -1.27 0.48 6.90
N PHE A 63 -1.35 1.74 6.51
CA PHE A 63 -2.32 2.22 5.54
C PHE A 63 -1.72 2.13 4.14
N LYS A 64 -2.37 1.35 3.28
CA LYS A 64 -1.93 1.05 1.92
C LYS A 64 -2.80 1.78 0.92
N VAL A 65 -2.17 2.51 0.00
CA VAL A 65 -2.79 3.16 -1.15
C VAL A 65 -2.25 2.49 -2.40
N PHE A 66 -3.12 1.85 -3.16
CA PHE A 66 -2.75 1.18 -4.38
C PHE A 66 -2.68 2.18 -5.55
N ASN A 67 -1.90 1.85 -6.57
CA ASN A 67 -1.84 2.62 -7.81
C ASN A 67 -3.23 2.66 -8.49
N SER A 68 -3.68 3.83 -8.95
CA SER A 68 -5.00 3.98 -9.57
C SER A 68 -5.15 3.23 -10.89
N ALA A 69 -4.05 2.93 -11.60
CA ALA A 69 -4.05 2.04 -12.77
C ALA A 69 -4.49 0.61 -12.42
N LEU A 70 -4.42 0.22 -11.14
CA LEU A 70 -4.82 -1.09 -10.63
C LEU A 70 -6.25 -1.11 -10.07
N ASN A 71 -7.00 0.00 -10.13
CA ASN A 71 -8.35 0.08 -9.56
C ASN A 71 -9.35 -0.92 -10.18
N ASN A 72 -9.14 -1.33 -11.44
CA ASN A 72 -9.97 -2.34 -12.09
C ASN A 72 -9.61 -3.78 -11.69
N GLN A 73 -8.64 -3.97 -10.78
CA GLN A 73 -8.19 -5.27 -10.29
C GLN A 73 -8.77 -5.60 -8.91
N THR A 74 -10.00 -5.15 -8.63
CA THR A 74 -10.73 -5.51 -7.40
C THR A 74 -10.79 -7.02 -7.10
N PRO A 75 -10.87 -7.93 -8.10
CA PRO A 75 -10.80 -9.36 -7.81
C PRO A 75 -9.42 -9.80 -7.29
N ALA A 76 -8.34 -9.18 -7.76
CA ALA A 76 -6.98 -9.47 -7.29
C ALA A 76 -6.76 -8.98 -5.85
N LEU A 77 -7.32 -7.82 -5.48
CA LEU A 77 -7.30 -7.33 -4.09
C LEU A 77 -8.06 -8.29 -3.16
N SER A 78 -9.24 -8.74 -3.59
CA SER A 78 -10.05 -9.70 -2.84
C SER A 78 -9.34 -11.05 -2.68
N ALA A 79 -8.69 -11.54 -3.75
CA ALA A 79 -7.88 -12.75 -3.71
C ALA A 79 -6.68 -12.61 -2.76
N THR A 80 -6.00 -11.46 -2.79
CA THR A 80 -4.87 -11.17 -1.88
C THR A 80 -5.32 -11.21 -0.43
N ASN A 81 -6.47 -10.61 -0.10
CA ASN A 81 -7.03 -10.63 1.24
C ASN A 81 -7.35 -12.06 1.71
N ASN A 82 -7.93 -12.88 0.82
CA ASN A 82 -8.24 -14.28 1.11
C ASN A 82 -6.96 -15.09 1.39
N VAL A 83 -5.90 -14.89 0.60
CA VAL A 83 -4.60 -15.54 0.84
C VAL A 83 -4.03 -15.13 2.19
N MET A 84 -4.03 -13.84 2.52
CA MET A 84 -3.53 -13.35 3.82
C MET A 84 -4.32 -13.96 5.00
N GLU A 85 -5.64 -14.04 4.88
CA GLU A 85 -6.49 -14.67 5.89
C GLU A 85 -6.15 -16.16 6.08
N ILE A 86 -6.01 -16.92 4.99
CA ILE A 86 -5.65 -18.34 5.06
C ILE A 86 -4.26 -18.52 5.70
N LEU A 87 -3.28 -17.71 5.28
CA LEU A 87 -1.94 -17.73 5.86
C LEU A 87 -2.01 -17.50 7.38
N LYS A 88 -2.79 -16.50 7.81
CA LYS A 88 -2.99 -16.20 9.23
C LYS A 88 -3.65 -17.36 9.98
N GLN A 89 -4.72 -17.94 9.44
CA GLN A 89 -5.42 -19.09 10.03
C GLN A 89 -4.52 -20.31 10.19
N LYS A 90 -3.51 -20.45 9.33
CA LYS A 90 -2.47 -21.50 9.41
C LYS A 90 -1.28 -21.12 10.31
N GLY A 91 -1.36 -20.00 11.03
CA GLY A 91 -0.32 -19.54 11.94
C GLY A 91 0.90 -18.92 11.25
N PHE A 92 0.78 -18.54 9.97
CA PHE A 92 1.84 -17.84 9.25
C PHE A 92 1.85 -16.36 9.68
N PRO A 93 3.04 -15.75 9.90
CA PRO A 93 3.15 -14.34 10.23
C PRO A 93 2.82 -13.51 8.99
N CYS A 94 1.57 -13.06 8.91
CA CYS A 94 1.01 -12.27 7.82
C CYS A 94 0.23 -11.08 8.41
N PRO A 95 0.24 -9.91 7.76
CA PRO A 95 -0.63 -8.81 8.18
C PRO A 95 -2.09 -9.22 8.06
N GLU A 96 -2.92 -8.73 8.97
CA GLU A 96 -4.37 -8.89 8.91
C GLU A 96 -5.01 -7.64 8.33
N VAL A 97 -6.04 -7.82 7.50
CA VAL A 97 -6.84 -6.72 6.98
C VAL A 97 -7.77 -6.23 8.07
N ILE A 98 -7.70 -4.94 8.37
CA ILE A 98 -8.65 -4.30 9.27
C ILE A 98 -9.86 -3.89 8.41
N PRO A 99 -11.07 -4.43 8.69
CA PRO A 99 -12.26 -3.99 7.99
C PRO A 99 -12.63 -2.57 8.41
N THR A 100 -13.28 -1.84 7.51
CA THR A 100 -13.93 -0.58 7.86
C THR A 100 -15.12 -0.81 8.78
N VAL A 101 -15.70 0.26 9.32
CA VAL A 101 -16.91 0.19 10.16
C VAL A 101 -18.12 -0.40 9.43
N LYS A 102 -18.09 -0.42 8.10
CA LYS A 102 -19.12 -1.04 7.24
C LYS A 102 -18.83 -2.51 6.91
N GLY A 103 -17.66 -3.03 7.31
CA GLY A 103 -17.20 -4.38 7.00
C GLY A 103 -16.41 -4.50 5.70
N ASP A 104 -16.14 -3.39 5.00
CA ASP A 104 -15.38 -3.42 3.74
C ASP A 104 -13.91 -3.73 4.02
N LEU A 105 -13.31 -4.65 3.25
CA LEU A 105 -11.89 -5.02 3.37
C LEU A 105 -10.94 -4.10 2.58
N TYR A 106 -11.49 -3.28 1.68
CA TYR A 106 -10.81 -2.21 0.97
C TYR A 106 -11.87 -1.20 0.50
N GLN A 107 -11.47 0.02 0.16
CA GLN A 107 -12.38 1.03 -0.39
C GLN A 107 -11.77 1.72 -1.60
N LEU A 108 -12.61 2.04 -2.60
CA LEU A 108 -12.25 2.97 -3.66
C LEU A 108 -12.56 4.38 -3.14
N GLN A 109 -11.51 5.16 -2.92
CA GLN A 109 -11.62 6.50 -2.34
C GLN A 109 -11.07 7.53 -3.30
N GLU A 110 -11.85 8.56 -3.57
CA GLU A 110 -11.38 9.73 -4.31
C GLU A 110 -10.49 10.57 -3.39
N PHE A 111 -9.27 10.83 -3.84
CA PHE A 111 -8.34 11.75 -3.22
C PHE A 111 -7.94 12.83 -4.22
N THR A 112 -7.60 14.01 -3.70
CA THR A 112 -6.96 15.04 -4.51
C THR A 112 -5.47 14.73 -4.58
N LYS A 113 -4.97 14.35 -5.75
CA LYS A 113 -3.53 14.16 -6.00
C LYS A 113 -2.86 15.52 -5.94
N LEU A 114 -1.83 15.65 -5.10
CA LEU A 114 -0.93 16.79 -5.20
C LEU A 114 0.05 16.45 -6.32
N THR A 115 -0.10 17.08 -7.48
CA THR A 115 0.91 16.91 -8.54
C THR A 115 2.11 17.81 -8.22
N PRO A 116 3.35 17.30 -8.24
CA PRO A 116 4.51 18.17 -8.28
C PRO A 116 4.61 18.77 -9.70
N SER A 117 3.79 19.78 -10.01
CA SER A 117 3.91 20.54 -11.26
C SER A 117 4.98 21.63 -11.17
N VAL A 118 6.01 21.45 -10.34
CA VAL A 118 7.05 22.45 -10.15
C VAL A 118 8.41 21.86 -10.45
N SER A 119 9.17 22.54 -11.31
CA SER A 119 10.57 22.23 -11.63
C SER A 119 11.35 21.92 -10.35
N PRO A 120 12.30 20.96 -10.36
CA PRO A 120 12.97 20.43 -9.17
C PRO A 120 13.60 21.45 -8.20
N GLY A 121 13.79 22.71 -8.60
CA GLY A 121 14.38 23.77 -7.79
C GLY A 121 13.47 24.39 -6.72
N VAL A 122 12.14 24.38 -6.86
CA VAL A 122 11.24 25.19 -6.01
C VAL A 122 10.77 24.45 -4.75
N LEU A 123 10.76 23.11 -4.76
CA LEU A 123 10.33 22.30 -3.61
C LEU A 123 11.41 22.11 -2.54
N SER A 124 12.65 22.56 -2.80
CA SER A 124 13.81 22.36 -1.91
C SER A 124 13.76 23.12 -0.57
N GLY A 125 12.70 23.91 -0.32
CA GLY A 125 12.57 24.70 0.91
C GLY A 125 11.17 24.72 1.53
N ILE A 126 10.19 23.96 1.01
CA ILE A 126 8.84 23.93 1.57
C ILE A 126 8.69 22.67 2.43
N PRO A 127 8.46 22.79 3.75
CA PRO A 127 8.15 21.63 4.59
C PRO A 127 6.93 20.90 4.03
N THR A 128 7.03 19.57 3.83
CA THR A 128 5.98 18.71 3.28
C THR A 128 4.60 18.92 3.94
N ALA A 129 4.59 19.27 5.24
CA ALA A 129 3.40 19.58 6.02
C ALA A 129 2.60 20.82 5.56
N ASN A 130 3.19 21.71 4.75
CA ASN A 130 2.55 22.96 4.33
C ASN A 130 1.95 22.90 2.92
N ILE A 131 2.23 21.86 2.13
CA ILE A 131 1.72 21.73 0.76
C ILE A 131 0.19 21.53 0.78
N CYS A 132 -0.31 20.84 1.80
CA CYS A 132 -1.71 20.45 1.98
C CYS A 132 -2.63 21.64 2.31
N ASN A 133 -2.07 22.70 2.90
CA ASN A 133 -2.81 23.86 3.42
C ASN A 133 -2.81 25.08 2.46
N LEU A 134 -2.20 24.96 1.27
CA LEU A 134 -2.19 26.04 0.29
C LEU A 134 -3.57 26.20 -0.35
N LYS A 135 -4.38 27.12 0.19
CA LYS A 135 -5.71 27.48 -0.35
C LYS A 135 -5.67 28.22 -1.69
N SER A 136 -4.52 28.76 -2.08
CA SER A 136 -4.36 29.48 -3.35
C SER A 136 -2.92 29.39 -3.83
N VAL A 137 -2.60 28.36 -4.59
CA VAL A 137 -1.52 28.45 -5.58
C VAL A 137 -2.13 27.91 -6.86
N SER A 138 -2.43 28.83 -7.78
CA SER A 138 -3.05 28.60 -9.09
C SER A 138 -2.20 27.73 -10.04
N GLU A 139 -1.18 27.03 -9.53
CA GLU A 139 -0.17 26.30 -10.31
C GLU A 139 0.22 24.95 -9.66
N ILE A 140 -0.57 24.41 -8.71
CA ILE A 140 -0.53 22.99 -8.33
C ILE A 140 -1.75 22.33 -8.98
N GLY A 141 -1.51 21.47 -9.98
CA GLY A 141 -2.58 20.72 -10.63
C GLY A 141 -3.28 19.80 -9.62
N ARG A 142 -4.42 20.21 -9.08
CA ARG A 142 -5.27 19.36 -8.23
C ARG A 142 -6.09 18.47 -9.12
N VAL A 143 -5.59 17.27 -9.39
CA VAL A 143 -6.35 16.24 -10.11
C VAL A 143 -6.96 15.30 -9.08
N LYS A 144 -8.28 15.15 -9.11
CA LYS A 144 -8.96 14.13 -8.34
C LYS A 144 -8.72 12.79 -9.02
N ASP A 145 -8.31 11.81 -8.25
CA ASP A 145 -8.16 10.43 -8.72
C ASP A 145 -8.72 9.49 -7.65
N THR A 146 -9.21 8.35 -8.10
CA THR A 146 -9.72 7.31 -7.20
C THR A 146 -8.61 6.33 -6.92
N PHE A 147 -8.47 5.88 -5.69
CA PHE A 147 -7.49 4.87 -5.31
C PHE A 147 -8.16 3.80 -4.48
N ALA A 148 -7.81 2.54 -4.73
CA ALA A 148 -8.05 1.51 -3.73
C ALA A 148 -7.19 1.79 -2.50
N VAL A 149 -7.79 1.70 -1.32
CA VAL A 149 -7.10 1.85 -0.03
C VAL A 149 -7.49 0.74 0.93
N GLN A 150 -6.55 0.40 1.82
CA GLN A 150 -6.73 -0.66 2.81
C GLN A 150 -5.91 -0.37 4.07
N LEU A 151 -6.44 -0.78 5.22
CA LEU A 151 -5.71 -0.77 6.48
C LEU A 151 -5.30 -2.20 6.87
N LEU A 152 -4.05 -2.37 7.27
CA LEU A 152 -3.45 -3.65 7.67
C LEU A 152 -2.86 -3.55 9.07
N THR A 153 -2.83 -4.63 9.85
CA THR A 153 -2.02 -4.69 11.07
C THR A 153 -0.54 -4.51 10.74
N TYR A 154 0.20 -3.81 11.60
CA TYR A 154 1.65 -3.74 11.46
C TYR A 154 2.33 -5.03 11.93
N ILE A 155 3.29 -5.55 11.16
CA ILE A 155 4.17 -6.62 11.61
C ILE A 155 5.37 -5.99 12.31
N PRO A 156 5.57 -6.22 13.61
CA PRO A 156 6.72 -5.69 14.33
C PRO A 156 8.02 -6.35 13.84
N GLY A 157 9.08 -5.56 13.73
CA GLY A 157 10.39 -6.05 13.35
C GLY A 157 11.33 -4.93 12.93
N VAL A 158 12.54 -5.32 12.56
CA VAL A 158 13.58 -4.46 11.99
C VAL A 158 13.83 -4.95 10.56
N THR A 159 14.06 -4.04 9.62
CA THR A 159 14.38 -4.45 8.25
C THR A 159 15.79 -5.03 8.21
N ILE A 160 16.06 -5.94 7.27
CA ILE A 160 17.39 -6.54 7.11
C ILE A 160 18.46 -5.47 6.84
N HIS A 161 18.09 -4.40 6.14
CA HIS A 161 18.97 -3.27 5.85
C HIS A 161 19.42 -2.55 7.12
N ASP A 162 18.58 -2.51 8.15
CA ASP A 162 18.87 -1.79 9.39
C ASP A 162 19.60 -2.66 10.43
N LEU A 163 19.96 -3.90 10.09
CA LEU A 163 20.73 -4.79 10.96
C LEU A 163 22.23 -4.57 10.76
N ASP A 164 22.93 -4.19 11.83
CA ASP A 164 24.40 -4.06 11.84
C ASP A 164 25.09 -5.41 11.60
N VAL A 165 24.50 -6.49 12.13
CA VAL A 165 25.00 -7.86 11.99
C VAL A 165 23.82 -8.77 11.65
N LEU A 166 23.96 -9.53 10.58
CA LEU A 166 22.98 -10.54 10.18
C LEU A 166 23.04 -11.73 11.14
N PRO A 167 21.91 -12.26 11.62
CA PRO A 167 21.88 -13.48 12.40
C PRO A 167 22.48 -14.66 11.62
N ASP A 168 23.27 -15.50 12.27
CA ASP A 168 23.99 -16.62 11.63
C ASP A 168 23.05 -17.59 10.87
N ARG A 169 21.80 -17.72 11.32
CA ARG A 169 20.80 -18.63 10.76
C ARG A 169 19.76 -17.95 9.87
N ILE A 170 19.97 -16.68 9.49
CA ILE A 170 18.94 -15.90 8.79
C ILE A 170 18.47 -16.58 7.49
N PHE A 171 19.39 -17.18 6.72
CA PHE A 171 19.05 -17.88 5.48
C PHE A 171 18.30 -19.20 5.74
N GLU A 172 18.64 -19.93 6.80
CA GLU A 172 17.92 -21.13 7.21
C GLU A 172 16.48 -20.77 7.61
N GLU A 173 16.31 -19.75 8.45
CA GLU A 173 15.00 -19.27 8.91
C GLU A 173 14.14 -18.74 7.77
N MET A 174 14.73 -18.00 6.81
CA MET A 174 14.06 -17.59 5.59
C MET A 174 13.61 -18.78 4.74
N GLY A 175 14.46 -19.81 4.63
CA GLY A 175 14.15 -21.05 3.91
C GLY A 175 13.01 -21.82 4.55
N GLU A 176 13.03 -21.98 5.87
CA GLU A 176 11.94 -22.59 6.64
C GLU A 176 10.63 -21.80 6.48
N LEU A 177 10.70 -20.47 6.55
CA LEU A 177 9.54 -19.60 6.38
C LEU A 177 8.96 -19.72 4.96
N LEU A 178 9.79 -19.68 3.93
CA LEU A 178 9.39 -19.83 2.53
C LEU A 178 8.79 -21.21 2.26
N GLY A 179 9.42 -22.28 2.78
CA GLY A 179 8.92 -23.65 2.67
C GLY A 179 7.55 -23.81 3.32
N ARG A 180 7.35 -23.25 4.52
CA ARG A 180 6.05 -23.24 5.19
C ARG A 180 4.99 -22.49 4.39
N MET A 181 5.33 -21.32 3.83
CA MET A 181 4.42 -20.57 2.97
C MET A 181 4.01 -21.40 1.75
N HIS A 182 4.99 -22.01 1.06
CA HIS A 182 4.74 -22.84 -0.12
C HIS A 182 3.78 -24.01 0.19
N LEU A 183 4.00 -24.70 1.31
CA LEU A 183 3.13 -25.82 1.73
C LEU A 183 1.70 -25.37 2.03
N ILE A 184 1.53 -24.20 2.68
CA ILE A 184 0.20 -23.63 2.91
C ILE A 184 -0.48 -23.31 1.58
N LEU A 185 0.20 -22.58 0.70
CA LEU A 185 -0.35 -22.14 -0.59
C LEU A 185 -0.71 -23.32 -1.51
N LYS A 186 0.07 -24.41 -1.51
CA LYS A 186 -0.23 -25.63 -2.27
C LYS A 186 -1.57 -26.27 -1.87
N GLY A 187 -2.00 -26.08 -0.63
CA GLY A 187 -3.30 -26.56 -0.13
C GLY A 187 -4.47 -25.67 -0.49
N ILE A 188 -4.24 -24.48 -1.05
CA ILE A 188 -5.30 -23.51 -1.37
C ILE A 188 -5.85 -23.82 -2.77
N LYS A 189 -7.16 -24.01 -2.86
CA LYS A 189 -7.88 -23.94 -4.13
C LYS A 189 -8.29 -22.48 -4.35
N MET A 190 -7.50 -21.74 -5.12
CA MET A 190 -7.90 -20.41 -5.56
C MET A 190 -8.75 -20.50 -6.82
N ASP A 191 -9.82 -19.71 -6.88
CA ASP A 191 -10.52 -19.46 -8.13
C ASP A 191 -9.73 -18.44 -8.96
N TYR A 192 -8.89 -18.96 -9.86
CA TYR A 192 -8.10 -18.13 -10.77
C TYR A 192 -8.93 -17.50 -11.89
N GLY A 193 -10.25 -17.73 -11.96
CA GLY A 193 -11.11 -17.21 -13.02
C GLY A 193 -10.98 -15.71 -13.22
N CYS A 194 -10.85 -14.96 -12.12
CA CYS A 194 -10.70 -13.50 -12.16
C CYS A 194 -9.30 -12.99 -12.54
N LEU A 195 -8.28 -13.87 -12.55
CA LEU A 195 -6.91 -13.54 -12.95
C LEU A 195 -6.63 -13.92 -14.42
N LYS A 196 -7.45 -14.79 -15.02
CA LYS A 196 -7.28 -15.27 -16.40
C LYS A 196 -7.63 -14.26 -17.49
N GLU A 197 -8.40 -13.21 -17.18
CA GLU A 197 -8.82 -12.22 -18.18
C GLU A 197 -7.73 -11.20 -18.56
N LYS A 198 -6.57 -11.22 -17.89
CA LYS A 198 -5.42 -10.35 -18.21
C LYS A 198 -4.13 -11.13 -18.49
N GLY A 199 -4.27 -12.37 -18.97
CA GLY A 199 -3.20 -13.04 -19.68
C GLY A 199 -3.06 -12.38 -21.05
N ASP A 200 -1.89 -11.80 -21.28
CA ASP A 200 -1.42 -11.23 -22.53
C ASP A 200 -1.90 -12.05 -23.76
N ASN A 201 -2.75 -11.46 -24.60
CA ASN A 201 -3.11 -12.03 -25.91
C ASN A 201 -1.96 -11.87 -26.94
N SER A 202 -0.76 -11.53 -26.50
CA SER A 202 0.46 -11.62 -27.31
C SER A 202 0.87 -13.09 -27.43
N PRO A 203 0.98 -13.67 -28.64
CA PRO A 203 1.55 -15.01 -28.81
C PRO A 203 3.06 -14.94 -28.61
N GLY A 204 3.49 -14.88 -27.35
CA GLY A 204 4.89 -14.97 -26.94
C GLY A 204 5.19 -16.39 -26.50
N HIS A 205 5.84 -17.15 -27.38
CA HIS A 205 6.47 -18.43 -27.08
C HIS A 205 7.26 -18.39 -25.78
N TRP A 206 6.82 -19.15 -24.78
CA TRP A 206 7.65 -19.62 -23.69
C TRP A 206 7.32 -21.09 -23.44
N CYS A 207 7.93 -21.97 -24.23
CA CYS A 207 8.27 -23.38 -23.94
C CYS A 207 8.94 -23.96 -25.20
N ASP A 208 10.26 -23.90 -25.25
CA ASP A 208 11.19 -25.06 -25.36
C ASP A 208 12.64 -24.56 -25.48
#